data_AF-A0A7S4TA26-F1
#
_entry.id   AF-A0A7S4TA26-F1
#
_cell.length_a   1.000
_cell.length_b   1.000
_cell.length_c   1.000
_cell.angle_alpha   90.00
_cell.angle_beta   90.00
_cell.angle_gamma   90.00
#
_symmetry.space_group_name_H-M   'P 1'
#
loop_
_entity.id
_entity.type
_entity.pdbx_description
1 polymer ?
#
loop_
_entity_poly.entity_id
_entity_poly.type
_entity_poly.pdbx_seq_one_letter_code
_entity_poly.pdbx_strand_id
1 'polypeptide(L)'
;MARRLRSGVLVLAALAAALAVYTLVQGPGASADDAPAAAPLLAAPAFLGMQNKQVHNTVVAAFPGAMKGSAVMSTLLSTVKEYGLKKSNTIYGQSICSDEINGDKGHLPTVLTKYFGTSFFLGGIGGAPYVGKTGFGAFAAHVPDDGHVVLVFGPHIGISPQGEPGKFLRDGQSELSTSCGAAIAAYSQCTSGHADEARRAGHGAALVA
;
A
#
# COMPACT_ATOMS: atom_id res chain seq x y z
N MET A 1 17.59 41.91 -26.30
CA MET A 1 18.75 41.62 -25.42
C MET A 1 18.72 40.15 -25.05
N ALA A 2 19.66 39.37 -25.58
CA ALA A 2 19.74 37.92 -25.42
C ALA A 2 20.68 37.54 -24.26
N ARG A 3 20.35 36.48 -23.52
CA ARG A 3 21.29 35.59 -22.77
C ARG A 3 20.62 34.22 -22.62
N ARG A 4 20.79 33.35 -23.62
CA ARG A 4 21.68 32.17 -23.69
C ARG A 4 21.30 31.03 -22.73
N LEU A 5 20.58 30.05 -23.28
CA LEU A 5 20.65 28.64 -22.89
C LEU A 5 22.06 28.09 -23.17
N ARG A 6 22.58 27.24 -22.28
CA ARG A 6 23.67 26.31 -22.59
C ARG A 6 23.31 24.90 -22.12
N SER A 7 23.00 24.08 -23.13
CA SER A 7 23.35 22.67 -23.37
C SER A 7 24.07 21.87 -22.28
N GLY A 8 23.59 20.64 -22.07
CA GLY A 8 24.09 19.66 -21.11
C GLY A 8 25.30 18.83 -21.51
N VAL A 9 25.73 17.97 -20.58
CA VAL A 9 26.59 16.80 -20.76
C VAL A 9 26.14 15.74 -19.73
N LEU A 10 25.99 14.52 -20.22
CA LEU A 10 25.47 13.32 -19.55
C LEU A 10 26.61 12.29 -19.40
N VAL A 11 26.81 11.79 -18.17
CA VAL A 11 27.18 10.40 -17.76
C VAL A 11 28.60 9.82 -17.99
N LEU A 12 28.95 8.94 -17.01
CA LEU A 12 29.86 7.78 -16.99
C LEU A 12 31.15 7.92 -16.16
N ALA A 13 31.13 7.46 -14.90
CA ALA A 13 32.33 6.94 -14.19
C ALA A 13 32.09 6.23 -12.83
N ALA A 14 30.94 5.59 -12.54
CA ALA A 14 30.72 4.98 -11.21
C ALA A 14 30.36 3.48 -11.20
N LEU A 15 30.20 2.83 -12.35
CA LEU A 15 29.75 1.42 -12.42
C LEU A 15 30.89 0.39 -12.58
N ALA A 16 32.11 0.80 -12.91
CA ALA A 16 33.23 -0.13 -13.11
C ALA A 16 33.93 -0.56 -11.79
N ALA A 17 33.84 0.25 -10.73
CA ALA A 17 34.52 -0.05 -9.46
C ALA A 17 33.76 -1.09 -8.60
N ALA A 18 32.43 -1.18 -8.74
CA ALA A 18 31.62 -2.10 -7.94
C ALA A 18 31.69 -3.56 -8.41
N LEU A 19 32.03 -3.80 -9.68
CA LEU A 19 32.06 -5.15 -10.26
C LEU A 19 33.39 -5.88 -9.96
N ALA A 20 34.49 -5.15 -9.74
CA ALA A 20 35.80 -5.73 -9.43
C ALA A 20 35.95 -6.22 -7.98
N VAL A 21 35.10 -5.75 -7.06
CA VAL A 21 35.12 -6.16 -5.65
C VAL A 21 34.33 -7.46 -5.44
N TYR A 22 33.34 -7.74 -6.28
CA TYR A 22 32.48 -8.93 -6.13
C TYR A 22 33.17 -10.24 -6.56
N THR A 23 34.13 -10.18 -7.48
CA THR A 23 34.80 -11.38 -8.02
C THR A 23 35.99 -11.87 -7.19
N LEU A 24 36.34 -11.21 -6.08
CA LEU A 24 37.50 -11.58 -5.24
C LEU A 24 37.13 -12.24 -3.90
N VAL A 25 35.84 -12.48 -3.61
CA VAL A 25 35.39 -13.00 -2.30
C VAL A 25 34.92 -14.47 -2.33
N GLN A 26 34.94 -15.14 -3.48
CA GLN A 26 34.60 -16.57 -3.55
C GLN A 26 35.83 -17.43 -3.83
N GLY A 27 36.50 -17.83 -2.73
CA GLY A 27 37.45 -18.94 -2.73
C GLY A 27 36.73 -20.30 -2.56
N PRO A 28 37.29 -21.42 -3.03
CA PRO A 28 36.60 -22.70 -3.12
C PRO A 28 36.79 -23.54 -1.85
N GLY A 29 35.71 -24.18 -1.38
CA GLY A 29 35.79 -25.37 -0.52
C GLY A 29 34.95 -25.33 0.75
N ALA A 30 33.86 -26.09 0.76
CA ALA A 30 33.43 -26.91 1.90
C ALA A 30 32.33 -27.87 1.42
N SER A 31 32.49 -29.14 1.79
CA SER A 31 31.76 -30.33 1.34
C SER A 31 30.35 -30.47 1.92
N ALA A 32 29.59 -31.38 1.31
CA ALA A 32 28.27 -31.85 1.71
C ALA A 32 28.28 -32.66 3.02
N ASP A 33 27.06 -32.78 3.56
CA ASP A 33 26.57 -33.68 4.61
C ASP A 33 26.46 -33.11 6.04
N ASP A 34 25.25 -33.30 6.60
CA ASP A 34 24.72 -32.96 7.93
C ASP A 34 23.98 -31.61 8.15
N ALA A 35 22.68 -31.58 7.79
CA ALA A 35 21.67 -30.80 8.52
C ALA A 35 20.25 -31.39 8.30
N PRO A 36 19.41 -31.48 9.34
CA PRO A 36 18.13 -32.19 9.30
C PRO A 36 17.10 -31.48 8.42
N ALA A 37 16.18 -32.26 7.85
CA ALA A 37 15.06 -31.79 7.03
C ALA A 37 14.20 -30.76 7.80
N ALA A 38 14.46 -29.48 7.57
CA ALA A 38 13.63 -28.39 8.05
C ALA A 38 12.46 -28.19 7.07
N ALA A 39 11.25 -28.25 7.62
CA ALA A 39 9.97 -28.00 6.96
C ALA A 39 10.01 -26.73 6.07
N PRO A 40 9.17 -26.64 5.01
CA PRO A 40 9.15 -25.47 4.16
C PRO A 40 8.71 -24.27 5.00
N LEU A 41 9.66 -23.37 5.27
CA LEU A 41 9.43 -22.08 5.91
C LEU A 41 8.67 -21.20 4.90
N LEU A 42 7.37 -21.46 4.75
CA LEU A 42 6.49 -20.71 3.88
C LEU A 42 5.98 -19.47 4.62
N ALA A 43 6.21 -18.34 3.95
CA ALA A 43 5.56 -17.04 4.11
C ALA A 43 5.88 -16.26 5.40
N ALA A 44 6.97 -15.49 5.35
CA ALA A 44 7.04 -14.24 6.10
C ALA A 44 5.98 -13.27 5.51
N PRO A 45 4.99 -12.81 6.30
CA PRO A 45 3.90 -11.99 5.79
C PRO A 45 4.24 -10.50 5.89
N ALA A 46 3.41 -9.71 5.22
CA ALA A 46 3.47 -8.25 5.14
C ALA A 46 4.61 -7.69 4.28
N PHE A 47 4.37 -7.73 2.96
CA PHE A 47 4.67 -6.61 2.06
C PHE A 47 6.08 -5.98 2.20
N LEU A 48 7.12 -6.81 2.35
CA LEU A 48 8.52 -6.40 2.20
C LEU A 48 8.83 -6.17 0.71
N GLY A 49 8.31 -5.05 0.21
CA GLY A 49 8.80 -4.28 -0.93
C GLY A 49 9.17 -5.04 -2.19
N MET A 50 8.26 -5.13 -3.16
CA MET A 50 8.59 -5.42 -4.57
C MET A 50 9.51 -6.64 -4.81
N GLN A 51 9.58 -7.62 -3.90
CA GLN A 51 10.31 -8.86 -4.19
C GLN A 51 9.47 -9.82 -5.03
N ASN A 52 8.14 -9.64 -5.02
CA ASN A 52 7.26 -10.37 -5.91
C ASN A 52 7.08 -9.59 -7.22
N LYS A 53 7.78 -10.04 -8.27
CA LYS A 53 7.72 -9.46 -9.62
C LYS A 53 6.29 -9.45 -10.18
N GLN A 54 5.46 -10.44 -9.88
CA GLN A 54 4.07 -10.52 -10.36
C GLN A 54 3.21 -9.44 -9.71
N VAL A 55 3.32 -9.28 -8.38
CA VAL A 55 2.64 -8.19 -7.66
C VAL A 55 3.08 -6.84 -8.19
N HIS A 56 4.38 -6.61 -8.35
CA HIS A 56 4.90 -5.35 -8.88
C HIS A 56 4.35 -5.04 -10.28
N ASN A 57 4.39 -6.01 -11.20
CA ASN A 57 3.87 -5.85 -12.55
C ASN A 57 2.37 -5.51 -12.54
N THR A 58 1.59 -6.20 -11.71
CA THR A 58 0.15 -5.96 -11.56
C THR A 58 -0.10 -4.54 -11.05
N VAL A 59 0.62 -4.12 -10.01
CA VAL A 59 0.46 -2.78 -9.43
C VAL A 59 0.83 -1.69 -10.43
N VAL A 60 1.95 -1.82 -11.15
CA VAL A 60 2.38 -0.82 -12.14
C VAL A 60 1.41 -0.76 -13.32
N ALA A 61 0.86 -1.90 -13.76
CA ALA A 61 -0.11 -1.95 -14.84
C ALA A 61 -1.47 -1.37 -14.44
N ALA A 62 -1.99 -1.74 -13.27
CA ALA A 62 -3.31 -1.32 -12.80
C ALA A 62 -3.32 0.09 -12.18
N PHE A 63 -2.21 0.51 -11.58
CA PHE A 63 -2.06 1.78 -10.87
C PHE A 63 -0.75 2.49 -11.26
N PRO A 64 -0.66 3.04 -12.49
CA PRO A 64 0.49 3.84 -12.90
C PRO A 64 0.76 4.97 -11.91
N GLY A 65 1.99 5.05 -11.39
CA GLY A 65 2.37 6.04 -10.38
C GLY A 65 2.13 5.62 -8.93
N ALA A 66 1.73 4.36 -8.66
CA ALA A 66 1.64 3.84 -7.30
C ALA A 66 2.99 3.97 -6.56
N MET A 67 2.91 4.42 -5.31
CA MET A 67 4.08 4.70 -4.47
C MET A 67 4.05 3.87 -3.19
N LYS A 68 5.24 3.54 -2.68
CA LYS A 68 5.39 2.96 -1.33
C LYS A 68 4.98 3.97 -0.27
N GLY A 69 4.46 3.51 0.87
CA GLY A 69 4.03 4.38 1.96
C GLY A 69 5.13 5.36 2.45
N SER A 70 6.39 4.90 2.51
CA SER A 70 7.52 5.78 2.84
C SER A 70 7.77 6.87 1.80
N ALA A 71 7.64 6.55 0.51
CA ALA A 71 7.79 7.52 -0.57
C ALA A 71 6.67 8.56 -0.54
N VAL A 72 5.41 8.12 -0.31
CA VAL A 72 4.28 9.04 -0.13
C VAL A 72 4.51 9.95 1.09
N MET A 73 4.97 9.42 2.23
CA MET A 73 5.29 10.25 3.40
C MET A 73 6.38 11.28 3.08
N SER A 74 7.47 10.88 2.41
CA SER A 74 8.54 11.80 2.03
C SER A 74 8.03 12.92 1.12
N THR A 75 7.21 12.59 0.11
CA THR A 75 6.59 13.56 -0.79
C THR A 75 5.61 14.48 -0.06
N LEU A 76 4.80 13.94 0.85
CA LEU A 76 3.90 14.73 1.68
C LEU A 76 4.69 15.78 2.47
N LEU A 77 5.68 15.35 3.25
CA LEU A 77 6.46 16.23 4.13
C LEU A 77 7.27 17.27 3.36
N SER A 78 7.77 16.94 2.16
CA SER A 78 8.45 17.93 1.33
C SER A 78 7.50 18.97 0.77
N THR A 79 6.31 18.54 0.33
CA THR A 79 5.31 19.41 -0.31
C THR A 79 4.70 20.40 0.68
N VAL A 80 4.40 19.95 1.91
CA VAL A 80 3.76 20.80 2.92
C VAL A 80 4.73 21.68 3.71
N LYS A 81 6.04 21.54 3.46
CA LYS A 81 7.09 22.23 4.23
C LYS A 81 6.95 23.75 4.21
N GLU A 82 6.58 24.32 3.07
CA GLU A 82 6.42 25.77 2.90
C GLU A 82 5.21 26.34 3.65
N TYR A 83 4.24 25.49 4.02
CA TYR A 83 3.03 25.89 4.76
C TYR A 83 3.22 25.88 6.27
N GLY A 84 4.44 25.64 6.76
CA GLY A 84 4.75 25.67 8.20
C GLY A 84 4.34 24.42 8.98
N LEU A 85 3.92 23.35 8.29
CA LEU A 85 3.52 22.09 8.90
C LEU A 85 4.72 21.40 9.57
N LYS A 86 4.58 21.14 10.87
CA LYS A 86 5.55 20.44 11.71
C LYS A 86 4.85 19.32 12.45
N LYS A 87 5.61 18.30 12.85
CA LYS A 87 5.08 17.22 13.70
C LYS A 87 4.39 17.75 14.96
N SER A 88 4.92 18.80 15.58
CA SER A 88 4.43 19.34 16.86
C SER A 88 3.14 20.15 16.76
N ASN A 89 2.78 20.66 15.58
CA ASN A 89 1.57 21.47 15.37
C ASN A 89 0.58 20.80 14.41
N THR A 90 0.66 19.47 14.26
CA THR A 90 -0.17 18.74 13.31
C THR A 90 -0.82 17.54 13.97
N ILE A 91 -2.14 17.40 13.79
CA ILE A 91 -2.84 16.16 14.11
C ILE A 91 -3.03 15.32 12.85
N TYR A 92 -2.85 14.00 13.00
CA TYR A 92 -3.05 13.04 11.93
C TYR A 92 -4.37 12.29 12.11
N GLY A 93 -5.19 12.28 11.07
CA GLY A 93 -6.42 11.50 10.97
C GLY A 93 -6.37 10.52 9.81
N GLN A 94 -7.11 9.42 9.92
CA GLN A 94 -7.21 8.41 8.88
C GLN A 94 -8.62 7.90 8.69
N SER A 95 -9.10 7.90 7.44
CA SER A 95 -10.36 7.28 7.03
C SER A 95 -10.06 6.12 6.07
N ILE A 96 -9.77 4.97 6.66
CA ILE A 96 -9.35 3.75 5.97
C ILE A 96 -10.20 2.56 6.42
N CYS A 97 -10.10 1.44 5.69
CA CYS A 97 -10.86 0.24 6.02
C CYS A 97 -10.44 -0.33 7.38
N SER A 98 -11.39 -0.94 8.10
CA SER A 98 -11.15 -1.68 9.33
C SER A 98 -10.32 -2.96 9.15
N ASP A 99 -10.05 -3.38 7.91
CA ASP A 99 -9.22 -4.53 7.56
C ASP A 99 -7.81 -4.38 8.14
N GLU A 100 -7.35 -5.39 8.89
CA GLU A 100 -6.13 -5.35 9.69
C GLU A 100 -4.86 -5.18 8.84
N ILE A 101 -4.89 -5.59 7.58
CA ILE A 101 -3.76 -5.48 6.66
C ILE A 101 -3.37 -4.01 6.43
N ASN A 102 -4.28 -3.05 6.66
CA ASN A 102 -3.94 -1.63 6.58
C ASN A 102 -3.00 -1.18 7.72
N GLY A 103 -2.91 -1.98 8.79
CA GLY A 103 -1.99 -1.82 9.91
C GLY A 103 -0.61 -2.43 9.69
N ASP A 104 -0.36 -3.11 8.56
CA ASP A 104 0.92 -3.75 8.28
C ASP A 104 2.10 -2.76 8.23
N LYS A 105 3.29 -3.29 8.55
CA LYS A 105 4.53 -2.49 8.55
C LYS A 105 4.82 -1.96 7.15
N GLY A 106 5.08 -0.66 7.08
CA GLY A 106 5.43 0.01 5.81
C GLY A 106 4.22 0.50 5.00
N HIS A 107 3.00 0.13 5.39
CA HIS A 107 1.80 0.73 4.83
C HIS A 107 1.69 2.19 5.27
N LEU A 108 1.19 3.05 4.38
CA LEU A 108 1.13 4.49 4.59
C LEU A 108 0.48 4.87 5.94
N PRO A 109 -0.65 4.27 6.36
CA PRO A 109 -1.28 4.68 7.60
C PRO A 109 -0.38 4.38 8.81
N THR A 110 0.19 3.19 8.89
CA THR A 110 1.15 2.81 9.95
C THR A 110 2.39 3.70 9.97
N VAL A 111 2.93 4.05 8.80
CA VAL A 111 4.11 4.92 8.68
C VAL A 111 3.80 6.33 9.19
N LEU A 112 2.64 6.90 8.85
CA LEU A 112 2.22 8.22 9.33
C LEU A 112 1.83 8.21 10.81
N THR A 113 1.15 7.17 11.29
CA THR A 113 0.88 6.99 12.73
C THR A 113 2.17 7.02 13.53
N LYS A 114 3.21 6.30 13.06
CA LYS A 114 4.52 6.29 13.71
C LYS A 114 5.19 7.66 13.65
N TYR A 115 5.08 8.37 12.53
CA TYR A 115 5.67 9.70 12.37
C TYR A 115 5.01 10.74 13.28
N PHE A 116 3.68 10.86 13.26
CA PHE A 116 2.91 11.84 14.03
C PHE A 116 2.69 11.43 15.50
N GLY A 117 2.85 10.14 15.83
CA GLY A 117 2.77 9.60 17.19
C GLY A 117 1.41 8.99 17.53
N THR A 118 0.32 9.59 17.08
CA THR A 118 -1.05 9.10 17.26
C THR A 118 -1.87 9.27 15.98
N SER A 119 -3.09 8.73 15.97
CA SER A 119 -4.01 8.88 14.84
C SER A 119 -5.44 8.92 15.28
N PHE A 120 -6.23 9.79 14.65
CA PHE A 120 -7.68 9.81 14.81
C PHE A 120 -8.33 8.92 13.74
N PHE A 121 -9.10 7.91 14.16
CA PHE A 121 -9.77 7.00 13.25
C PHE A 121 -11.13 7.55 12.83
N LEU A 122 -11.25 7.87 11.54
CA LEU A 122 -12.45 8.44 10.92
C LEU A 122 -13.17 7.44 10.01
N GLY A 123 -12.54 6.30 9.71
CA GLY A 123 -12.98 5.32 8.72
C GLY A 123 -13.93 4.25 9.27
N GLY A 124 -13.92 3.10 8.61
CA GLY A 124 -14.70 1.91 8.93
C GLY A 124 -14.76 0.97 7.73
N ILE A 125 -15.74 0.06 7.65
CA ILE A 125 -15.83 -0.94 6.58
C ILE A 125 -15.72 -0.33 5.16
N GLY A 126 -14.68 -0.71 4.40
CA GLY A 126 -14.42 -0.19 3.06
C GLY A 126 -13.70 1.16 2.99
N GLY A 127 -13.42 1.78 4.15
CA GLY A 127 -12.71 3.06 4.25
C GLY A 127 -13.56 4.32 4.14
N ALA A 128 -14.89 4.18 4.13
CA ALA A 128 -15.78 5.33 4.16
C ALA A 128 -15.74 6.04 5.53
N PRO A 129 -15.93 7.38 5.58
CA PRO A 129 -15.84 8.17 6.80
C PRO A 129 -17.11 8.09 7.66
N TYR A 130 -17.41 6.91 8.21
CA TYR A 130 -18.67 6.65 8.93
C TYR A 130 -18.85 7.44 10.22
N VAL A 131 -17.78 8.00 10.78
CA VAL A 131 -17.88 8.87 11.96
C VAL A 131 -18.66 10.17 11.68
N GLY A 132 -18.82 10.52 10.40
CA GLY A 132 -19.64 11.63 9.93
C GLY A 132 -19.20 13.00 10.45
N LYS A 133 -20.13 13.96 10.41
CA LYS A 133 -19.88 15.34 10.85
C LYS A 133 -19.48 15.42 12.33
N THR A 134 -20.08 14.59 13.17
CA THR A 134 -19.79 14.55 14.61
C THR A 134 -18.35 14.12 14.87
N GLY A 135 -17.90 13.02 14.27
CA GLY A 135 -16.53 12.56 14.44
C GLY A 135 -15.51 13.49 13.81
N PHE A 136 -15.82 14.09 12.65
CA PHE A 136 -14.95 15.11 12.06
C PHE A 136 -14.87 16.36 12.93
N GLY A 137 -15.97 16.78 13.57
CA GLY A 137 -15.97 17.86 14.56
C GLY A 137 -15.10 17.56 15.77
N ALA A 138 -15.18 16.34 16.31
CA ALA A 138 -14.30 15.89 17.39
C ALA A 138 -12.82 15.88 16.97
N PHE A 139 -12.53 15.41 15.75
CA PHE A 139 -11.18 15.46 15.18
C PHE A 139 -10.65 16.90 15.03
N ALA A 140 -11.47 17.81 14.49
CA ALA A 140 -11.12 19.21 14.32
C ALA A 140 -10.87 19.93 15.65
N ALA A 141 -11.62 19.58 16.70
CA ALA A 141 -11.44 20.15 18.04
C ALA A 141 -10.11 19.73 18.72
N HIS A 142 -9.41 18.72 18.19
CA HIS A 142 -8.11 18.27 18.70
C HIS A 142 -6.91 18.84 17.91
N VAL A 143 -7.16 19.67 16.89
CA VAL A 143 -6.10 20.35 16.14
C VAL A 143 -5.39 21.32 17.11
N PRO A 144 -4.05 21.34 17.16
CA PRO A 144 -3.33 22.32 17.96
C PRO A 144 -3.71 23.76 17.57
N ASP A 145 -3.59 24.70 18.51
CA ASP A 145 -3.79 26.12 18.22
C ASP A 145 -2.89 26.57 17.06
N ASP A 146 -3.47 27.25 16.07
CA ASP A 146 -2.82 27.63 14.81
C ASP A 146 -2.13 26.45 14.08
N GLY A 147 -2.64 25.24 14.29
CA GLY A 147 -2.09 23.99 13.80
C GLY A 147 -2.66 23.53 12.46
N HIS A 148 -2.29 22.30 12.10
CA HIS A 148 -2.64 21.70 10.83
C HIS A 148 -3.27 20.31 11.00
N VAL A 149 -3.91 19.87 9.93
CA VAL A 149 -4.47 18.53 9.77
C VAL A 149 -3.73 17.83 8.64
N VAL A 150 -3.31 16.59 8.89
CA VAL A 150 -3.06 15.62 7.83
C VAL A 150 -4.15 14.57 7.89
N LEU A 151 -4.83 14.35 6.77
CA LEU A 151 -5.87 13.34 6.65
C LEU A 151 -5.53 12.39 5.50
N VAL A 152 -5.34 11.11 5.81
CA VAL A 152 -5.29 10.05 4.79
C VAL A 152 -6.65 9.40 4.69
N PHE A 153 -7.21 9.33 3.49
CA PHE A 153 -8.48 8.64 3.26
C PHE A 153 -8.44 7.87 1.95
N GLY A 154 -9.17 6.76 1.88
CA GLY A 154 -9.35 6.04 0.63
C GLY A 154 -9.63 4.54 0.82
N PRO A 155 -10.06 3.88 -0.27
CA PRO A 155 -10.21 2.43 -0.30
C PRO A 155 -8.84 1.74 -0.30
N HIS A 156 -8.84 0.42 -0.09
CA HIS A 156 -7.67 -0.43 -0.30
C HIS A 156 -8.02 -1.61 -1.21
N ILE A 157 -7.00 -2.22 -1.80
CA ILE A 157 -7.10 -3.46 -2.56
C ILE A 157 -5.89 -4.35 -2.23
N GLY A 158 -6.13 -5.62 -1.97
CA GLY A 158 -5.09 -6.63 -1.85
C GLY A 158 -4.69 -7.16 -3.22
N ILE A 159 -3.43 -7.54 -3.38
CA ILE A 159 -2.93 -8.27 -4.55
C ILE A 159 -2.35 -9.60 -4.04
N SER A 160 -2.77 -10.73 -4.61
CA SER A 160 -2.25 -12.05 -4.21
C SER A 160 -0.77 -12.20 -4.56
N PRO A 161 -0.06 -13.19 -3.98
CA PRO A 161 1.30 -13.51 -4.41
C PRO A 161 1.41 -13.83 -5.92
N GLN A 162 0.33 -14.26 -6.56
CA GLN A 162 0.29 -14.56 -7.99
C GLN A 162 -0.04 -13.34 -8.85
N GLY A 163 -0.27 -12.17 -8.23
CA GLY A 163 -0.64 -10.94 -8.93
C GLY A 163 -2.14 -10.76 -9.15
N GLU A 164 -3.00 -11.50 -8.45
CA GLU A 164 -4.46 -11.37 -8.62
C GLU A 164 -5.00 -10.20 -7.79
N PRO A 165 -5.64 -9.19 -8.41
CA PRO A 165 -6.27 -8.09 -7.67
C PRO A 165 -7.48 -8.56 -6.87
N GLY A 166 -7.72 -7.92 -5.72
CA GLY A 166 -8.87 -8.23 -4.86
C GLY A 166 -8.64 -9.40 -3.91
N LYS A 167 -7.44 -10.00 -3.91
CA LYS A 167 -7.08 -11.18 -3.14
C LYS A 167 -5.88 -10.90 -2.24
N PHE A 168 -5.82 -11.55 -1.08
CA PHE A 168 -4.71 -11.39 -0.14
C PHE A 168 -4.48 -12.68 0.65
N LEU A 169 -3.21 -13.03 0.87
CA LEU A 169 -2.81 -14.11 1.75
C LEU A 169 -2.56 -13.52 3.15
N ARG A 170 -3.45 -13.82 4.09
CA ARG A 170 -3.39 -13.30 5.47
C ARG A 170 -2.43 -14.14 6.31
N ASP A 171 -1.81 -13.51 7.31
CA ASP A 171 -0.92 -14.21 8.22
C ASP A 171 -1.67 -15.35 8.95
N GLY A 172 -1.03 -16.51 9.06
CA GLY A 172 -1.64 -17.71 9.62
C GLY A 172 -2.74 -18.39 8.80
N GLN A 173 -3.01 -17.97 7.56
CA GLN A 173 -3.97 -18.63 6.65
C GLN A 173 -3.27 -19.31 5.47
N SER A 174 -3.77 -20.48 5.06
CA SER A 174 -3.30 -21.18 3.85
C SER A 174 -4.01 -20.71 2.58
N GLU A 175 -5.22 -20.17 2.71
CA GLU A 175 -6.09 -19.80 1.59
C GLU A 175 -6.12 -18.29 1.35
N LEU A 176 -6.29 -17.91 0.08
CA LEU A 176 -6.50 -16.52 -0.30
C LEU A 176 -7.90 -16.06 0.10
N SER A 177 -7.97 -14.88 0.72
CA SER A 177 -9.24 -14.21 1.06
C SER A 177 -9.40 -12.91 0.28
N THR A 178 -10.59 -12.32 0.31
CA THR A 178 -10.89 -11.08 -0.42
C THR A 178 -10.32 -9.85 0.30
N SER A 179 -9.91 -8.85 -0.49
CA SER A 179 -9.40 -7.57 0.01
C SER A 179 -9.49 -6.47 -1.07
N CYS A 180 -10.27 -5.40 -0.89
CA CYS A 180 -11.18 -5.13 0.22
C CYS A 180 -12.45 -5.99 0.12
N GLY A 181 -12.68 -6.88 1.09
CA GLY A 181 -13.86 -7.74 1.11
C GLY A 181 -15.18 -6.97 1.08
N ALA A 182 -15.24 -5.83 1.77
CA ALA A 182 -16.42 -4.96 1.78
C ALA A 182 -16.75 -4.36 0.41
N ALA A 183 -15.74 -3.82 -0.27
CA ALA A 183 -15.92 -3.23 -1.60
C ALA A 183 -16.32 -4.29 -2.63
N ILE A 184 -15.70 -5.48 -2.57
CA ILE A 184 -16.04 -6.61 -3.45
C ILE A 184 -17.46 -7.10 -3.20
N ALA A 185 -17.87 -7.24 -1.94
CA ALA A 185 -19.23 -7.66 -1.59
C ALA A 185 -20.28 -6.63 -2.04
N ALA A 186 -20.03 -5.33 -1.81
CA ALA A 186 -20.89 -4.25 -2.27
C ALA A 186 -21.01 -4.24 -3.80
N TYR A 187 -19.89 -4.36 -4.52
CA TYR A 187 -19.88 -4.45 -5.98
C TYR A 187 -20.67 -5.65 -6.51
N SER A 188 -20.49 -6.81 -5.87
CA SER A 188 -21.24 -8.03 -6.20
C SER A 188 -22.76 -7.82 -6.04
N GLN A 189 -23.20 -7.19 -4.94
CA GLN A 189 -24.62 -6.86 -4.73
C GLN A 189 -25.16 -5.87 -5.76
N CYS A 190 -24.38 -4.84 -6.12
CA CYS A 190 -24.78 -3.87 -7.14
C CYS A 190 -24.90 -4.49 -8.53
N THR A 191 -24.07 -5.48 -8.84
CA THR A 191 -24.06 -6.13 -10.17
C THR A 191 -24.97 -7.34 -10.25
N SER A 192 -25.29 -8.01 -9.14
CA SER A 192 -26.21 -9.15 -9.09
C SER A 192 -27.67 -8.77 -9.39
N GLY A 193 -28.06 -7.51 -9.21
CA GLY A 193 -29.37 -7.00 -9.65
C GLY A 193 -29.63 -7.18 -11.15
N HIS A 194 -28.59 -7.12 -11.98
CA HIS A 194 -28.69 -7.43 -13.43
C HIS A 194 -28.91 -8.93 -13.70
N ALA A 195 -28.39 -9.80 -12.83
CA ALA A 195 -28.58 -11.24 -12.94
C ALA A 195 -30.01 -11.64 -12.53
N ASP A 196 -30.61 -10.93 -11.58
CA ASP A 196 -32.00 -11.15 -11.16
C ASP A 196 -33.00 -10.65 -12.22
N GLU A 197 -32.73 -9.53 -12.90
CA GLU A 197 -33.54 -9.09 -14.06
C GLU A 197 -33.41 -10.05 -15.24
N ALA A 198 -32.20 -10.51 -15.58
CA ALA A 198 -31.98 -11.50 -16.64
C ALA A 198 -32.64 -12.86 -16.31
N ARG A 199 -32.58 -13.30 -15.04
CA ARG A 199 -33.27 -14.51 -14.55
C ARG A 199 -34.80 -14.36 -14.58
N ARG A 200 -35.33 -13.19 -14.21
CA ARG A 200 -36.77 -12.87 -14.31
C ARG A 200 -37.25 -12.71 -15.76
N ALA A 201 -36.38 -12.29 -16.67
CA ALA A 201 -36.65 -12.15 -18.10
C ALA A 201 -36.50 -13.47 -18.89
N GLY A 202 -36.36 -14.62 -18.22
CA GLY A 202 -36.41 -15.95 -18.87
C GLY A 202 -35.18 -16.34 -19.68
N HIS A 203 -34.07 -15.60 -19.59
CA HIS A 203 -32.82 -15.98 -20.26
C HIS A 203 -31.97 -16.83 -19.33
N GLY A 204 -32.20 -18.15 -19.36
CA GLY A 204 -31.37 -19.12 -18.66
C GLY A 204 -30.02 -19.31 -19.36
N ALA A 205 -28.93 -18.97 -18.67
CA ALA A 205 -27.61 -19.63 -18.63
C ALA A 205 -26.58 -18.63 -18.09
N ALA A 206 -26.18 -18.77 -16.81
CA ALA A 206 -24.96 -19.47 -16.40
C ALA A 206 -23.71 -18.59 -16.52
N LEU A 207 -23.37 -17.90 -15.42
CA LEU A 207 -21.97 -17.59 -15.11
C LEU A 207 -21.68 -18.14 -13.71
N VAL A 208 -20.97 -19.27 -13.73
CA VAL A 208 -20.39 -19.94 -12.56
C VAL A 208 -19.29 -19.03 -12.02
N ALA A 209 -19.39 -18.72 -10.73
CA ALA A 209 -18.31 -18.11 -9.94
C ALA A 209 -17.26 -19.15 -9.55
#